data_AF-A0A1I5C5A8-F1
#
_entry.id   AF-A0A1I5C5A8-F1
#
_cell.length_a   1.000
_cell.length_b   1.000
_cell.length_c   1.000
_cell.angle_alpha   90.00
_cell.angle_beta   90.00
_cell.angle_gamma   90.00
#
_symmetry.space_group_name_H-M   'P 1'
#
loop_
_entity.id
_entity.type
_entity.pdbx_description
1 polymer ?
#
loop_
_entity_poly.entity_id
_entity_poly.type
_entity_poly.pdbx_seq_one_letter_code
_entity_poly.pdbx_strand_id
1 'polypeptide(L)'
;MLLEATASGADINLDAIPKPDDVDWFKWLQIFPSFGFLLTADTDKCEEIIRLFYSQGIICTVIGETNISGVIAVQQKQQKQHSIFWDFNNQIFTGFCYANVLKKLT
;
A
#
# COMPACT_ATOMS: atom_id res chain seq x y z
N MET A 1 -1.10 7.78 -5.06
CA MET A 1 -2.53 8.17 -5.05
C MET A 1 -3.15 7.98 -3.68
N LEU A 2 -3.41 6.75 -3.21
CA LEU A 2 -4.12 6.48 -1.94
C LEU A 2 -3.58 7.32 -0.75
N LEU A 3 -2.27 7.29 -0.53
CA LEU A 3 -1.62 7.96 0.62
C LEU A 3 -1.29 9.45 0.38
N GLU A 4 -1.35 9.91 -0.87
CA GLU A 4 -1.03 11.31 -1.19
C GLU A 4 -2.11 12.26 -0.66
N ALA A 5 -3.37 11.82 -0.67
CA ALA A 5 -4.51 12.61 -0.19
C ALA A 5 -4.32 13.12 1.25
N THR A 6 -3.65 12.33 2.08
CA THR A 6 -3.39 12.62 3.50
C THR A 6 -1.92 12.93 3.80
N ALA A 7 -1.04 12.97 2.78
CA ALA A 7 0.42 13.03 2.92
C ALA A 7 0.99 11.94 3.86
N SER A 8 0.36 10.77 3.88
CA SER A 8 0.80 9.63 4.67
C SER A 8 1.95 8.90 3.98
N GLY A 9 2.81 8.25 4.78
CA GLY A 9 3.79 7.29 4.30
C GLY A 9 3.31 5.85 4.52
N ALA A 10 4.10 4.87 4.09
CA ALA A 10 3.86 3.46 4.39
C ALA A 10 5.12 2.61 4.25
N ASP A 11 5.17 1.51 5.02
CA ASP A 11 6.16 0.45 4.90
C ASP A 11 5.48 -0.78 4.29
N ILE A 12 5.83 -1.10 3.04
CA ILE A 12 5.20 -2.17 2.24
C ILE A 12 6.13 -3.37 2.14
N ASN A 13 5.66 -4.53 2.56
CA ASN A 13 6.32 -5.82 2.36
C ASN A 13 5.82 -6.49 1.08
N LEU A 14 6.65 -6.49 0.03
CA LEU A 14 6.30 -7.12 -1.24
C LEU A 14 6.11 -8.64 -1.09
N ASP A 15 6.85 -9.32 -0.19
CA ASP A 15 6.70 -10.77 0.03
C ASP A 15 5.31 -11.16 0.57
N ALA A 16 4.53 -10.20 1.09
CA ALA A 16 3.17 -10.42 1.56
C ALA A 16 2.12 -10.29 0.45
N ILE A 17 2.49 -9.76 -0.72
CA ILE A 17 1.56 -9.60 -1.85
C ILE A 17 1.30 -10.98 -2.48
N PRO A 18 0.04 -11.43 -2.59
CA PRO A 18 -0.29 -12.66 -3.30
C PRO A 18 0.15 -12.55 -4.76
N LYS A 19 0.94 -13.51 -5.23
CA LYS A 19 1.48 -13.56 -6.59
C LYS A 19 1.50 -15.01 -7.06
N PRO A 20 1.15 -15.33 -8.33
CA PRO A 20 1.37 -16.65 -8.90
C PRO A 20 2.85 -17.07 -8.84
N ASP A 21 3.14 -18.32 -8.53
CA ASP A 21 4.53 -18.81 -8.34
C ASP A 21 5.38 -18.71 -9.61
N ASP A 22 4.75 -18.88 -10.77
CA ASP A 22 5.38 -18.92 -12.10
C ASP A 22 5.58 -17.54 -12.76
N VAL A 23 5.18 -16.45 -12.07
CA VAL A 23 5.31 -15.08 -12.58
C VAL A 23 6.45 -14.37 -11.85
N ASP A 24 7.43 -13.83 -12.56
CA ASP A 24 8.50 -13.04 -11.95
C ASP A 24 7.99 -11.71 -11.35
N TRP A 25 8.71 -11.18 -10.36
CA TRP A 25 8.29 -9.96 -9.66
C TRP A 25 8.22 -8.73 -10.57
N PHE A 26 9.17 -8.58 -11.49
CA PHE A 26 9.22 -7.42 -12.37
C PHE A 26 7.99 -7.38 -13.27
N LYS A 27 7.62 -8.52 -13.85
CA LYS A 27 6.39 -8.68 -14.61
C LYS A 27 5.16 -8.46 -13.72
N TRP A 28 5.09 -9.11 -12.56
CA TRP A 28 3.94 -9.01 -11.65
C TRP A 28 3.59 -7.56 -11.29
N LEU A 29 4.60 -6.73 -10.98
CA LEU A 29 4.42 -5.32 -10.62
C LEU A 29 4.00 -4.41 -11.78
N GLN A 30 4.08 -4.89 -13.04
CA GLN A 30 3.68 -4.16 -14.24
C GLN A 30 2.36 -4.65 -14.84
N ILE A 31 1.75 -5.70 -14.28
CA ILE A 31 0.45 -6.19 -14.77
C ILE A 31 -0.61 -5.14 -14.46
N PHE A 32 -1.53 -4.96 -15.42
CA PHE A 32 -2.59 -3.97 -15.35
C PHE A 32 -3.41 -4.12 -14.04
N PRO A 33 -3.62 -3.03 -13.29
CA PRO A 33 -4.15 -3.09 -11.92
C PRO A 33 -5.65 -3.39 -11.82
N SER A 34 -6.31 -3.90 -12.87
CA SER A 34 -7.75 -4.21 -12.83
C SER A 34 -8.12 -5.31 -11.83
N PHE A 35 -7.15 -5.99 -11.24
CA PHE A 35 -7.36 -7.08 -10.28
C PHE A 35 -6.82 -6.79 -8.87
N GLY A 36 -6.22 -5.61 -8.63
CA GLY A 36 -5.59 -5.28 -7.35
C GLY A 36 -6.13 -3.97 -6.77
N PHE A 37 -6.68 -4.03 -5.56
CA PHE A 37 -7.11 -2.85 -4.81
C PHE A 37 -6.30 -2.71 -3.53
N LEU A 38 -6.03 -1.47 -3.13
CA LEU A 38 -5.40 -1.14 -1.87
C LEU A 38 -6.40 -0.47 -0.95
N LEU A 39 -6.40 -0.87 0.32
CA LEU A 39 -7.24 -0.33 1.38
C LEU A 39 -6.36 -0.04 2.60
N THR A 40 -6.73 0.97 3.37
CA THR A 40 -6.20 1.25 4.70
C THR A 40 -7.29 1.00 5.73
N ALA A 41 -6.97 0.32 6.82
CA ALA A 41 -7.90 0.02 7.90
C ALA A 41 -7.16 -0.03 9.23
N ASP A 42 -7.89 0.20 10.32
CA ASP A 42 -7.37 0.00 11.67
C ASP A 42 -7.02 -1.49 11.88
N THR A 43 -5.95 -1.75 12.63
CA THR A 43 -5.40 -3.10 12.82
C THR A 43 -6.43 -4.09 13.37
N ASP A 44 -7.32 -3.63 14.25
CA ASP A 44 -8.38 -4.44 14.84
C ASP A 44 -9.51 -4.80 13.85
N LYS A 45 -9.58 -4.12 12.70
CA LYS A 45 -10.55 -4.40 11.62
C LYS A 45 -9.99 -5.29 10.52
N CYS A 46 -8.67 -5.41 10.42
CA CYS A 46 -8.02 -6.15 9.34
C CYS A 46 -8.53 -7.60 9.21
N GLU A 47 -8.67 -8.33 10.32
CA GLU A 47 -9.12 -9.73 10.28
C GLU A 47 -10.55 -9.86 9.75
N GLU A 48 -11.47 -8.99 10.20
CA GLU A 48 -12.86 -8.98 9.73
C GLU A 48 -12.95 -8.66 8.24
N ILE A 49 -12.23 -7.62 7.79
CA ILE A 49 -12.18 -7.23 6.36
C ILE A 49 -11.67 -8.40 5.52
N ILE A 50 -10.57 -9.03 5.93
CA ILE A 50 -9.99 -10.18 5.23
C ILE A 50 -11.02 -11.32 5.12
N ARG A 51 -11.72 -11.66 6.21
CA ARG A 51 -12.77 -12.68 6.20
C ARG A 51 -13.91 -12.34 5.23
N LEU A 52 -14.32 -11.08 5.16
CA LEU A 52 -15.37 -10.63 4.23
C LEU A 52 -14.94 -10.81 2.76
N PHE A 53 -13.72 -10.43 2.39
CA PHE A 53 -13.22 -10.66 1.03
C PHE A 53 -13.14 -12.15 0.69
N TYR A 54 -12.60 -12.98 1.59
CA TYR A 54 -12.54 -14.43 1.37
C TYR A 54 -13.94 -15.06 1.22
N SER A 55 -14.96 -14.56 1.92
CA SER A 55 -16.34 -15.04 1.77
C SER A 55 -16.90 -14.86 0.35
N GLN A 56 -16.33 -13.93 -0.43
CA GLN A 56 -16.68 -13.64 -1.82
C GLN A 56 -15.72 -14.30 -2.82
N GLY A 57 -14.79 -15.15 -2.36
CA GLY A 57 -13.76 -15.75 -3.20
C GLY A 57 -12.67 -14.76 -3.64
N ILE A 58 -12.50 -13.64 -2.93
CA ILE A 58 -11.51 -12.61 -3.23
C ILE A 58 -10.38 -12.71 -2.21
N ILE A 59 -9.14 -12.73 -2.68
CA ILE A 59 -7.96 -12.76 -1.82
C ILE A 59 -7.73 -11.36 -1.22
N CYS A 60 -7.52 -11.30 0.09
CA CYS A 60 -7.15 -10.09 0.80
C CYS A 60 -6.09 -10.42 1.86
N THR A 61 -5.08 -9.56 2.00
CA THR A 61 -4.00 -9.74 2.98
C THR A 61 -3.42 -8.40 3.39
N VAL A 62 -2.89 -8.32 4.61
CA VAL A 62 -2.12 -7.16 5.08
C VAL A 62 -0.74 -7.20 4.44
N ILE A 63 -0.39 -6.14 3.72
CA ILE A 63 0.91 -6.03 3.03
C ILE A 63 1.87 -5.03 3.70
N GLY A 64 1.43 -4.32 4.73
CA GLY A 64 2.22 -3.25 5.33
C GLY A 64 1.41 -2.39 6.30
N GLU A 65 2.03 -1.30 6.73
CA GLU A 65 1.45 -0.33 7.66
C GLU A 65 1.63 1.09 7.11
N THR A 66 0.61 1.93 7.30
CA THR A 66 0.72 3.36 6.99
C THR A 66 1.31 4.12 8.16
N ASN A 67 2.08 5.16 7.87
CA ASN A 67 2.72 5.99 8.88
C ASN A 67 2.62 7.49 8.51
N ILE A 68 3.20 8.35 9.35
CA ILE A 68 3.13 9.82 9.18
C ILE A 68 4.33 10.41 8.42
N SER A 69 5.21 9.57 7.86
CA SER A 69 6.49 10.04 7.29
C SER A 69 6.35 10.77 5.96
N GLY A 70 5.25 10.54 5.22
CA GLY A 70 5.12 10.97 3.82
C GLY A 70 6.03 10.18 2.86
N VAL A 71 6.69 9.12 3.32
CA VAL A 71 7.57 8.27 2.53
C VAL A 71 6.95 6.90 2.34
N ILE A 72 6.93 6.41 1.10
CA ILE A 72 6.53 5.05 0.76
C ILE A 72 7.81 4.23 0.57
N ALA A 73 8.03 3.31 1.50
CA ALA A 73 9.13 2.36 1.47
C ALA A 73 8.63 0.97 1.07
N VAL A 74 9.41 0.26 0.25
CA VAL A 74 9.14 -1.12 -0.16
C VAL A 74 10.29 -2.02 0.27
N GLN A 75 9.95 -3.22 0.75
CA GLN A 75 10.93 -4.25 1.11
C GLN A 75 10.59 -5.61 0.48
N GLN A 76 11.62 -6.35 0.10
CA GLN A 76 11.58 -7.80 -0.15
C GLN A 76 12.52 -8.45 0.86
N LYS A 77 11.94 -9.02 1.91
CA LYS A 77 12.68 -9.65 3.01
C LYS A 77 13.46 -10.86 2.52
N GLN A 78 12.90 -11.66 1.61
CA GLN A 78 13.56 -12.82 1.01
C GLN A 78 14.87 -12.43 0.30
N GLN A 79 14.88 -11.27 -0.37
CA GLN A 79 16.06 -10.75 -1.08
C GLN A 79 16.88 -9.76 -0.25
N LYS A 80 16.48 -9.47 1.00
CA LYS A 80 17.06 -8.42 1.87
C LYS A 80 17.17 -7.07 1.17
N GLN A 81 16.19 -6.75 0.33
CA GLN A 81 16.13 -5.48 -0.39
C GLN A 81 15.15 -4.53 0.29
N HIS A 82 15.52 -3.26 0.34
CA HIS A 82 14.72 -2.17 0.84
C HIS A 82 14.97 -0.93 -0.02
N SER A 83 13.93 -0.19 -0.37
CA SER A 83 14.03 0.99 -1.22
C SER A 83 12.90 1.96 -0.97
N ILE A 84 13.17 3.26 -1.17
CA ILE A 84 12.13 4.29 -1.22
C ILE A 84 11.48 4.20 -2.59
N PHE A 85 10.17 3.93 -2.61
CA PHE A 85 9.37 3.96 -3.83
C PHE A 85 8.94 5.39 -4.16
N TRP A 86 8.54 6.17 -3.15
CA TRP A 86 8.15 7.56 -3.32
C TRP A 86 8.34 8.37 -2.04
N ASP A 87 8.62 9.66 -2.18
CA ASP A 87 8.75 10.60 -1.07
C ASP A 87 7.97 11.88 -1.36
N PHE A 88 6.82 12.03 -0.68
CA PHE A 88 5.93 13.19 -0.83
C PHE A 88 6.53 14.47 -0.27
N ASN A 89 7.55 14.39 0.59
CA ASN A 89 8.23 15.57 1.12
C ASN A 89 9.08 16.26 0.06
N ASN A 90 9.53 15.49 -0.94
CA ASN A 90 10.39 15.97 -2.02
C ASN A 90 9.63 16.20 -3.32
N GLN A 91 8.62 15.37 -3.63
CA GLN A 91 7.89 15.46 -4.90
C GLN A 91 6.41 15.07 -4.78
N ILE A 92 5.56 15.89 -5.40
CA ILE A 92 4.13 15.63 -5.58
C ILE A 92 3.93 14.54 -6.64
N PHE A 93 2.98 13.63 -6.43
CA PHE A 93 2.74 12.51 -7.35
C PHE A 93 1.60 12.83 -8.34
N THR A 94 0.40 13.12 -7.86
CA THR A 94 -0.77 13.50 -8.69
C THR A 94 -1.25 14.93 -8.49
N GLY A 95 -0.86 15.59 -7.40
CA GLY A 95 -1.32 16.94 -7.07
C GLY A 95 -2.56 16.98 -6.18
N PHE A 96 -3.17 15.84 -5.89
CA PHE A 96 -4.34 15.75 -5.02
C PHE A 96 -3.95 15.46 -3.57
N CYS A 97 -3.46 16.48 -2.86
CA CYS A 97 -3.11 16.42 -1.44
C CYS A 97 -3.99 17.36 -0.61
N TYR A 98 -4.66 16.81 0.42
CA TYR A 98 -5.61 17.53 1.27
C TYR A 98 -5.14 17.64 2.72
N ALA A 99 -3.90 17.26 3.03
CA ALA A 99 -3.38 17.26 4.40
C ALA A 99 -3.55 18.62 5.11
N ASN A 100 -3.31 19.72 4.41
CA ASN A 100 -3.49 21.07 4.95
C ASN A 100 -4.95 21.46 5.20
N VAL A 101 -5.88 20.88 4.43
CA VAL A 101 -7.32 21.07 4.62
C VAL A 101 -7.79 20.25 5.83
N LEU A 102 -7.37 18.99 5.90
CA LEU A 102 -7.73 18.07 6.99
C LEU A 102 -7.24 18.56 8.36
N LYS A 103 -6.01 19.12 8.44
CA LYS A 103 -5.46 19.72 9.67
C LYS A 103 -6.28 20.88 10.23
N LYS A 104 -7.11 21.53 9.42
CA LYS A 104 -7.98 22.63 9.87
C LYS A 104 -9.33 22.14 10.41
N LEU A 105 -9.66 20.87 10.23
CA LEU A 105 -10.94 20.26 10.63
C LEU A 105 -10.85 19.54 11.99
N THR A 106 -9.64 19.32 12.49
CA THR A 106 -9.30 18.72 13.79
C THR A 106 -8.89 19.80 14.78
#